data_AF-A0A1M7LP85-F1
#
_entry.id   AF-A0A1M7LP85-F1
#
_cell.length_a   1.000
_cell.length_b   1.000
_cell.length_c   1.000
_cell.angle_alpha   90.00
_cell.angle_beta   90.00
_cell.angle_gamma   90.00
#
_symmetry.space_group_name_H-M   'P 1'
#
loop_
_entity.id
_entity.type
_entity.pdbx_description
1 polymer ?
#
loop_
_entity_poly.entity_id
_entity_poly.type
_entity_poly.pdbx_seq_one_letter_code
_entity_poly.pdbx_strand_id
1 'polypeptide(L)'
;MNKDQLTSDFLPKEIVLKLYRDIPIWDYQQQIELVNSYAETIIESMDPDVYAVKLHNQIGFCYCQAGRYPQAIAHFKKVIEHLAPSHHPSLYFHVIGLVIRSNRQMKEFGEAIYWAEIGLYNLDNAKSSFERLNILAGYVDVLKEAYEPFNQAYERIITHVIADLGFPETPTDPIETVNALRTTNHIWNRKLSDLEVSLAHSKDDEQIISALENFRQHCPIEWYRKYAEKAIQIRKGN
;
A
#
# COMPACT_ATOMS: atom_id res chain seq x y z
N MET A 1 -18.76 13.54 -1.38
CA MET A 1 -17.30 13.38 -1.20
C MET A 1 -16.50 14.24 -2.18
N ASN A 2 -15.89 15.29 -1.63
CA ASN A 2 -14.97 16.19 -2.32
C ASN A 2 -13.64 15.49 -2.68
N LYS A 3 -13.30 15.42 -3.98
CA LYS A 3 -12.10 14.70 -4.46
C LYS A 3 -10.79 15.38 -4.07
N ASP A 4 -10.72 16.70 -4.16
CA ASP A 4 -9.50 17.46 -3.86
C ASP A 4 -9.12 17.29 -2.39
N GLN A 5 -10.11 17.43 -1.50
CA GLN A 5 -9.94 17.20 -0.07
C GLN A 5 -9.59 15.74 0.22
N LEU A 6 -10.10 14.76 -0.54
CA LEU A 6 -9.78 13.35 -0.32
C LEU A 6 -8.30 13.05 -0.65
N THR A 7 -7.75 13.68 -1.67
CA THR A 7 -6.36 13.50 -2.11
C THR A 7 -5.35 14.38 -1.37
N SER A 8 -5.78 15.39 -0.62
CA SER A 8 -4.89 16.23 0.18
C SER A 8 -4.35 15.48 1.39
N ASP A 9 -3.35 16.02 2.08
CA ASP A 9 -2.98 15.52 3.41
C ASP A 9 -4.12 15.79 4.40
N PHE A 10 -4.32 14.88 5.36
CA PHE A 10 -5.25 15.11 6.47
C PHE A 10 -4.57 15.85 7.61
N LEU A 11 -3.40 15.35 8.04
CA LEU A 11 -2.62 15.91 9.13
C LEU A 11 -1.46 16.74 8.54
N PRO A 12 -1.16 17.93 9.08
CA PRO A 12 0.00 18.70 8.68
C PRO A 12 1.27 18.00 9.18
N LYS A 13 2.40 18.29 8.54
CA LYS A 13 3.68 17.59 8.75
C LYS A 13 4.12 17.59 10.22
N GLU A 14 3.89 18.68 10.93
CA GLU A 14 4.25 18.84 12.34
C GLU A 14 3.47 17.86 13.22
N ILE A 15 2.20 17.63 12.91
CA ILE A 15 1.35 16.67 13.64
C ILE A 15 1.75 15.24 13.28
N VAL A 16 2.04 14.95 12.01
CA VAL A 16 2.56 13.65 11.58
C VAL A 16 3.87 13.30 12.29
N LEU A 17 4.79 14.26 12.41
CA LEU A 17 6.05 14.06 13.14
C LEU A 17 5.80 13.76 14.62
N LYS A 18 4.96 14.55 15.30
CA LYS A 18 4.61 14.27 16.69
C LYS A 18 4.00 12.88 16.86
N LEU A 19 3.06 12.53 15.99
CA LEU A 19 2.32 11.28 16.04
C LEU A 19 3.21 10.04 15.94
N TYR A 20 4.20 10.05 15.03
CA TYR A 20 5.00 8.85 14.71
C TYR A 20 6.43 8.86 15.23
N ARG A 21 6.97 10.02 15.62
CA ARG A 21 8.32 10.16 16.17
C ARG A 21 8.31 10.38 17.69
N ASP A 22 7.41 11.22 18.17
CA ASP A 22 7.47 11.72 19.56
C ASP A 22 6.59 10.88 20.51
N ILE A 23 5.49 10.32 20.01
CA ILE A 23 4.60 9.45 20.77
C ILE A 23 4.95 7.98 20.50
N PRO A 24 5.27 7.17 21.52
CA PRO A 24 5.54 5.75 21.33
C PRO A 24 4.31 4.99 20.82
N ILE A 25 4.54 3.98 19.97
CA ILE A 25 3.46 3.19 19.32
C ILE A 25 2.52 2.46 20.30
N TRP A 26 2.96 2.23 21.54
CA TRP A 26 2.12 1.60 22.57
C TRP A 26 1.21 2.61 23.29
N ASP A 27 1.50 3.91 23.22
CA ASP A 27 0.64 4.98 23.74
C ASP A 27 -0.32 5.46 22.64
N TYR A 28 -1.07 4.49 22.09
CA TYR A 28 -2.03 4.77 21.03
C TYR A 28 -3.17 5.67 21.50
N GLN A 29 -3.43 5.75 22.80
CA GLN A 29 -4.40 6.69 23.37
C GLN A 29 -3.95 8.13 23.13
N GLN A 30 -2.70 8.46 23.46
CA GLN A 30 -2.17 9.80 23.20
C GLN A 30 -2.08 10.09 21.69
N GLN A 31 -1.75 9.10 20.86
CA GLN A 31 -1.80 9.23 19.40
C GLN A 31 -3.20 9.61 18.91
N ILE A 32 -4.23 8.90 19.38
CA ILE A 32 -5.63 9.13 19.00
C ILE A 32 -6.13 10.47 19.54
N GLU A 33 -5.76 10.85 20.76
CA GLU A 33 -6.09 12.16 21.33
C GLU A 33 -5.51 13.30 20.48
N LEU A 34 -4.25 13.19 20.05
CA LEU A 34 -3.62 14.16 19.15
C LEU A 34 -4.36 14.26 17.80
N VAL A 35 -4.73 13.11 17.21
CA VAL A 35 -5.48 13.07 15.95
C VAL A 35 -6.86 13.72 16.11
N ASN A 36 -7.60 13.39 17.18
CA ASN A 36 -8.92 13.96 17.43
C ASN A 36 -8.86 15.47 17.70
N SER A 37 -7.94 15.91 18.56
CA SER A 37 -7.77 17.32 18.87
C SER A 37 -7.48 18.15 17.62
N TYR A 38 -6.63 17.64 16.72
CA TYR A 38 -6.42 18.30 15.44
C TYR A 38 -7.66 18.25 14.54
N ALA A 39 -8.31 17.09 14.44
CA ALA A 39 -9.48 16.90 13.59
C ALA A 39 -10.64 17.84 13.97
N GLU A 40 -10.85 18.13 15.25
CA GLU A 40 -11.84 19.10 15.72
C GLU A 40 -11.62 20.50 15.17
N THR A 41 -10.36 20.90 14.93
CA THR A 41 -10.04 22.24 14.39
C THR A 41 -10.41 22.43 12.92
N ILE A 42 -10.60 21.33 12.18
CA ILE A 42 -10.83 21.37 10.72
C ILE A 42 -12.19 20.83 10.29
N ILE A 43 -13.00 20.28 11.21
CA ILE A 43 -14.26 19.59 10.89
C ILE A 43 -15.22 20.45 10.06
N GLU A 44 -15.38 21.73 10.40
CA GLU A 44 -16.30 22.65 9.70
C GLU A 44 -15.82 23.00 8.28
N SER A 45 -14.54 22.79 7.98
CA SER A 45 -13.93 23.11 6.69
C SER A 45 -13.90 21.95 5.70
N MET A 46 -14.40 20.78 6.10
CA MET A 46 -14.28 19.54 5.33
C MET A 46 -15.63 18.96 4.93
N ASP A 47 -15.67 18.34 3.75
CA ASP A 47 -16.76 17.45 3.36
C ASP A 47 -16.90 16.33 4.44
N PRO A 48 -18.10 16.10 4.99
CA PRO A 48 -18.29 15.16 6.09
C PRO A 48 -17.85 13.72 5.80
N ASP A 49 -18.04 13.24 4.57
CA ASP A 49 -17.60 11.90 4.17
C ASP A 49 -16.07 11.84 4.09
N VAL A 50 -15.43 12.87 3.51
CA VAL A 50 -13.97 12.96 3.45
C VAL A 50 -13.37 13.01 4.86
N TYR A 51 -13.98 13.82 5.75
CA TYR A 51 -13.58 13.91 7.15
C TYR A 51 -13.66 12.54 7.84
N ALA A 52 -14.79 11.84 7.73
CA ALA A 52 -14.99 10.53 8.32
C ALA A 52 -13.98 9.49 7.79
N VAL A 53 -13.77 9.44 6.47
CA VAL A 53 -12.78 8.55 5.82
C VAL A 53 -11.37 8.80 6.39
N LYS A 54 -10.94 10.06 6.44
CA LYS A 54 -9.58 10.40 6.86
C LYS A 54 -9.36 10.19 8.35
N LEU A 55 -10.31 10.62 9.19
CA LEU A 55 -10.24 10.46 10.64
C LEU A 55 -10.18 8.98 11.01
N HIS A 56 -11.12 8.18 10.49
CA HIS A 56 -11.16 6.75 10.81
C HIS A 56 -9.97 5.99 10.23
N ASN A 57 -9.43 6.39 9.09
CA ASN A 57 -8.18 5.81 8.58
C ASN A 57 -7.01 6.05 9.56
N GLN A 58 -6.83 7.28 10.06
CA GLN A 58 -5.75 7.59 11.00
C GLN A 58 -5.91 6.86 12.35
N ILE A 59 -7.12 6.87 12.92
CA ILE A 59 -7.38 6.17 14.19
C ILE A 59 -7.21 4.66 14.03
N GLY A 60 -7.72 4.09 12.93
CA GLY A 60 -7.54 2.68 12.60
C GLY A 60 -6.05 2.31 12.50
N PHE A 61 -5.24 3.18 11.90
CA PHE A 61 -3.80 2.99 11.81
C PHE A 61 -3.11 3.01 13.19
N CYS A 62 -3.46 3.95 14.07
CA CYS A 62 -2.93 3.99 15.45
C CYS A 62 -3.22 2.68 16.20
N TYR A 63 -4.47 2.19 16.15
CA TYR A 63 -4.81 0.90 16.75
C TYR A 63 -4.07 -0.27 16.10
N CYS A 64 -3.92 -0.27 14.77
CA CYS A 64 -3.22 -1.33 14.05
C CYS A 64 -1.74 -1.40 14.43
N GLN A 65 -1.07 -0.26 14.60
CA GLN A 65 0.33 -0.20 15.04
C GLN A 65 0.51 -0.72 16.47
N ALA A 66 -0.47 -0.45 17.35
CA ALA A 66 -0.49 -0.98 18.71
C ALA A 66 -0.92 -2.45 18.82
N GLY A 67 -1.16 -3.14 17.70
CA GLY A 67 -1.63 -4.54 17.69
C GLY A 67 -3.09 -4.72 18.15
N ARG A 68 -3.87 -3.63 18.23
CA ARG A 68 -5.28 -3.62 18.65
C ARG A 68 -6.19 -3.83 17.44
N TYR A 69 -6.04 -5.00 16.84
CA TYR A 69 -6.68 -5.35 15.56
C TYR A 69 -8.21 -5.25 15.56
N PRO A 70 -8.96 -5.67 16.61
CA PRO A 70 -10.41 -5.52 16.61
C PRO A 70 -10.86 -4.05 16.49
N GLN A 71 -10.22 -3.15 17.24
CA GLN A 71 -10.49 -1.72 17.18
C GLN A 71 -10.08 -1.13 15.81
N ALA A 72 -8.92 -1.53 15.29
CA ALA A 72 -8.45 -1.09 13.99
C ALA A 72 -9.44 -1.44 12.87
N ILE A 73 -9.90 -2.70 12.83
CA ILE A 73 -10.89 -3.19 11.85
C ILE A 73 -12.19 -2.40 11.95
N ALA A 74 -12.68 -2.11 13.16
CA ALA A 74 -13.91 -1.33 13.33
C ALA A 74 -13.80 0.06 12.68
N HIS A 75 -12.65 0.71 12.79
CA HIS A 75 -12.39 2.00 12.13
C HIS A 75 -12.20 1.86 10.62
N PHE A 76 -11.47 0.85 10.15
CA PHE A 76 -11.31 0.60 8.72
C PHE A 76 -12.62 0.25 8.01
N LYS A 77 -13.55 -0.45 8.67
CA LYS A 77 -14.90 -0.70 8.14
C LYS A 77 -15.65 0.60 7.89
N LYS A 78 -15.58 1.56 8.82
CA LYS A 78 -16.14 2.90 8.61
C LYS A 78 -15.51 3.62 7.42
N VAL A 79 -14.21 3.45 7.18
CA VAL A 79 -13.59 4.00 5.96
C VAL A 79 -14.25 3.41 4.71
N ILE A 80 -14.42 2.09 4.66
CA ILE A 80 -15.01 1.37 3.52
C ILE A 80 -16.50 1.70 3.31
N GLU A 81 -17.24 1.96 4.39
CA GLU A 81 -18.64 2.41 4.34
C GLU A 81 -18.82 3.73 3.58
N HIS A 82 -17.84 4.64 3.72
CA HIS A 82 -17.88 5.97 3.06
C HIS A 82 -17.02 6.05 1.79
N LEU A 83 -16.14 5.07 1.53
CA LEU A 83 -15.18 5.10 0.43
C LEU A 83 -15.44 3.99 -0.61
N ALA A 84 -16.09 4.35 -1.72
CA ALA A 84 -16.17 3.48 -2.88
C ALA A 84 -14.79 3.24 -3.53
N PRO A 85 -14.53 2.05 -4.12
CA PRO A 85 -13.26 1.72 -4.75
C PRO A 85 -12.83 2.72 -5.83
N SER A 86 -13.79 3.27 -6.59
CA SER A 86 -13.53 4.20 -7.70
C SER A 86 -13.19 5.63 -7.24
N HIS A 87 -13.54 6.02 -6.01
CA HIS A 87 -13.33 7.39 -5.52
C HIS A 87 -11.87 7.66 -5.16
N HIS A 88 -11.22 6.73 -4.47
CA HIS A 88 -9.78 6.80 -4.14
C HIS A 88 -9.16 5.40 -4.07
N PRO A 89 -8.93 4.74 -5.22
CA PRO A 89 -8.55 3.33 -5.28
C PRO A 89 -7.37 2.96 -4.38
N SER A 90 -6.31 3.76 -4.38
CA SER A 90 -5.11 3.47 -3.58
C SER A 90 -5.37 3.48 -2.08
N LEU A 91 -6.29 4.33 -1.60
CA LEU A 91 -6.67 4.34 -0.17
C LEU A 91 -7.59 3.17 0.13
N TYR A 92 -8.55 2.89 -0.76
CA TYR A 92 -9.44 1.74 -0.64
C TYR A 92 -8.65 0.43 -0.53
N PHE A 93 -7.76 0.14 -1.47
CA PHE A 93 -6.97 -1.10 -1.46
C PHE A 93 -5.97 -1.14 -0.31
N HIS A 94 -5.44 0.00 0.12
CA HIS A 94 -4.61 0.07 1.32
C HIS A 94 -5.40 -0.36 2.56
N VAL A 95 -6.59 0.19 2.76
CA VAL A 95 -7.46 -0.16 3.90
C VAL A 95 -7.90 -1.62 3.84
N ILE A 96 -8.27 -2.13 2.65
CA ILE A 96 -8.57 -3.57 2.45
C ILE A 96 -7.37 -4.43 2.87
N GLY A 97 -6.16 -4.09 2.44
CA GLY A 97 -4.93 -4.79 2.84
C GLY A 97 -4.72 -4.80 4.36
N LEU A 98 -4.99 -3.69 5.04
CA LEU A 98 -4.91 -3.60 6.50
C LEU A 98 -5.97 -4.45 7.21
N VAL A 99 -7.19 -4.53 6.68
CA VAL A 99 -8.25 -5.39 7.22
C VAL A 99 -7.91 -6.87 7.05
N ILE A 100 -7.42 -7.28 5.87
CA ILE A 100 -6.95 -8.65 5.62
C ILE A 100 -5.85 -9.03 6.61
N ARG A 101 -4.81 -8.18 6.72
CA ARG A 101 -3.70 -8.41 7.64
C ARG A 101 -4.18 -8.48 9.09
N SER A 102 -5.04 -7.57 9.52
CA SER A 102 -5.54 -7.52 10.90
C SER A 102 -6.32 -8.78 11.28
N ASN A 103 -7.22 -9.24 10.41
CA ASN A 103 -7.94 -10.51 10.63
C ASN A 103 -6.98 -11.70 10.63
N ARG A 104 -6.01 -11.74 9.72
CA ARG A 104 -4.97 -12.78 9.70
C ARG A 104 -4.17 -12.83 11.00
N GLN A 105 -3.77 -11.69 11.56
CA GLN A 105 -3.05 -11.64 12.85
C GLN A 105 -3.91 -12.12 14.02
N MET A 106 -5.23 -11.95 13.95
CA MET A 106 -6.19 -12.50 14.91
C MET A 106 -6.52 -13.98 14.65
N LYS A 107 -6.01 -14.58 13.56
CA LYS A 107 -6.35 -15.92 13.08
C LYS A 107 -7.82 -16.09 12.66
N GLU A 108 -8.49 -14.98 12.35
CA GLU A 108 -9.84 -14.97 11.77
C GLU A 108 -9.75 -15.16 10.26
N PHE A 109 -9.32 -16.36 9.83
CA PHE A 109 -8.98 -16.61 8.44
C PHE A 109 -10.16 -16.51 7.48
N GLY A 110 -11.37 -16.90 7.91
CA GLY A 110 -12.59 -16.77 7.10
C GLY A 110 -12.89 -15.30 6.74
N GLU A 111 -12.79 -14.40 7.72
CA GLU A 111 -12.93 -12.96 7.49
C GLU A 111 -11.79 -12.43 6.60
N ALA A 112 -10.55 -12.85 6.85
CA ALA A 112 -9.42 -12.41 6.05
C ALA A 112 -9.55 -12.84 4.57
N ILE A 113 -10.02 -14.06 4.30
CA ILE A 113 -10.32 -14.56 2.94
C ILE A 113 -11.45 -13.73 2.33
N TYR A 114 -12.56 -13.53 3.05
CA TYR A 114 -13.69 -12.72 2.57
C TYR A 114 -13.23 -11.32 2.13
N TRP A 115 -12.46 -10.62 2.96
CA TRP A 115 -11.94 -9.29 2.62
C TRP A 115 -10.93 -9.30 1.47
N ALA A 116 -10.14 -10.37 1.35
CA ALA A 116 -9.24 -10.54 0.20
C ALA A 116 -10.02 -10.73 -1.10
N GLU A 117 -11.07 -11.54 -1.11
CA GLU A 117 -11.94 -11.76 -2.27
C GLU A 117 -12.72 -10.50 -2.66
N ILE A 118 -13.19 -9.72 -1.67
CA ILE A 118 -13.75 -8.38 -1.92
C ILE A 118 -12.71 -7.48 -2.61
N GLY A 119 -11.46 -7.49 -2.14
CA GLY A 119 -10.37 -6.75 -2.77
C GLY A 119 -10.14 -7.19 -4.22
N LEU A 120 -10.00 -8.50 -4.45
CA LEU A 120 -9.76 -9.10 -5.76
C LEU A 120 -10.90 -8.79 -6.76
N TYR A 121 -12.15 -8.84 -6.30
CA TYR A 121 -13.32 -8.51 -7.11
C TYR A 121 -13.31 -7.06 -7.59
N ASN A 122 -12.76 -6.13 -6.80
CA ASN A 122 -12.77 -4.71 -7.11
C ASN A 122 -11.54 -4.21 -7.90
N LEU A 123 -10.59 -5.08 -8.24
CA LEU A 123 -9.29 -4.71 -8.85
C LEU A 123 -9.37 -4.03 -10.22
N ASP A 124 -10.53 -4.01 -10.88
CA ASP A 124 -10.74 -3.18 -12.07
C ASP A 124 -10.58 -1.68 -11.76
N ASN A 125 -10.77 -1.28 -10.49
CA ASN A 125 -10.53 0.10 -10.02
C ASN A 125 -9.07 0.38 -9.67
N ALA A 126 -8.20 -0.64 -9.59
CA ALA A 126 -6.81 -0.46 -9.16
C ALA A 126 -6.03 0.39 -10.17
N LYS A 127 -5.29 1.38 -9.64
CA LYS A 127 -4.47 2.32 -10.42
C LYS A 127 -3.17 1.69 -10.92
N SER A 128 -2.70 0.63 -10.29
CA SER A 128 -1.46 -0.05 -10.68
C SER A 128 -1.51 -1.55 -10.43
N SER A 129 -0.73 -2.30 -11.19
CA SER A 129 -0.56 -3.74 -10.95
C SER A 129 0.22 -4.05 -9.67
N PHE A 130 0.89 -3.07 -9.06
CA PHE A 130 1.43 -3.23 -7.71
C PHE A 130 0.33 -3.32 -6.65
N GLU A 131 -0.77 -2.57 -6.80
CA GLU A 131 -1.94 -2.73 -5.91
C GLU A 131 -2.56 -4.12 -6.07
N ARG A 132 -2.68 -4.61 -7.32
CA ARG A 132 -3.13 -5.99 -7.61
C ARG A 132 -2.22 -7.02 -6.94
N LEU A 133 -0.90 -6.87 -7.08
CA LEU A 133 0.08 -7.75 -6.45
C LEU A 133 -0.03 -7.74 -4.92
N ASN A 134 -0.24 -6.57 -4.31
CA ASN A 134 -0.40 -6.45 -2.87
C ASN A 134 -1.63 -7.19 -2.35
N ILE A 135 -2.78 -7.06 -3.03
CA ILE A 135 -4.00 -7.80 -2.66
C ILE A 135 -3.83 -9.30 -2.88
N LEU A 136 -3.26 -9.73 -4.02
CA LEU A 136 -2.95 -11.15 -4.28
C LEU A 136 -2.02 -11.74 -3.22
N ALA A 137 -0.99 -11.00 -2.81
CA ALA A 137 -0.08 -11.44 -1.76
C ALA A 137 -0.80 -11.62 -0.42
N GLY A 138 -1.67 -10.66 -0.05
CA GLY A 138 -2.49 -10.77 1.16
C GLY A 138 -3.41 -11.99 1.13
N TYR A 139 -4.05 -12.26 -0.02
CA TYR A 139 -4.87 -13.45 -0.22
C TYR A 139 -4.05 -14.74 -0.03
N VAL A 140 -2.90 -14.84 -0.71
CA VAL A 140 -2.02 -16.02 -0.65
C VAL A 140 -1.46 -16.27 0.75
N ASP A 141 -1.10 -15.21 1.50
CA ASP A 141 -0.64 -15.36 2.87
C ASP A 141 -1.71 -15.99 3.77
N VAL A 142 -2.97 -15.57 3.60
CA VAL A 142 -4.09 -16.11 4.38
C VAL A 142 -4.37 -17.55 3.98
N LEU A 143 -4.42 -17.86 2.68
CA LEU A 143 -4.64 -19.23 2.20
C LEU A 143 -3.58 -20.20 2.72
N LYS A 144 -2.31 -19.80 2.70
CA LYS A 144 -1.20 -20.61 3.22
C LYS A 144 -1.35 -20.95 4.70
N GLU A 145 -1.79 -20.00 5.51
CA GLU A 145 -2.01 -20.21 6.94
C GLU A 145 -3.28 -20.96 7.28
N ALA A 146 -4.31 -20.79 6.45
CA ALA A 146 -5.59 -21.50 6.57
C ALA A 146 -5.54 -22.91 5.95
N TYR A 147 -4.48 -23.26 5.23
CA TYR A 147 -4.36 -24.48 4.42
C TYR A 147 -5.46 -24.61 3.35
N GLU A 148 -5.87 -23.48 2.78
CA GLU A 148 -6.91 -23.40 1.76
C GLU A 148 -6.30 -23.37 0.34
N PRO A 149 -6.97 -23.98 -0.66
CA PRO A 149 -6.50 -23.96 -2.03
C PRO A 149 -6.69 -22.58 -2.68
N PHE A 150 -5.87 -22.29 -3.69
CA PHE A 150 -6.04 -21.07 -4.48
C PHE A 150 -7.27 -21.16 -5.39
N ASN A 151 -8.10 -20.12 -5.38
CA ASN A 151 -9.23 -20.03 -6.30
C ASN A 151 -8.76 -19.67 -7.73
N GLN A 152 -8.90 -20.62 -8.65
CA GLN A 152 -8.45 -20.50 -10.05
C GLN A 152 -9.07 -19.30 -10.80
N ALA A 153 -10.23 -18.79 -10.37
CA ALA A 153 -10.84 -17.60 -10.96
C ALA A 153 -9.92 -16.36 -10.93
N TYR A 154 -8.96 -16.33 -10.01
CA TYR A 154 -8.02 -15.22 -9.84
C TYR A 154 -6.68 -15.40 -10.57
N GLU A 155 -6.44 -16.52 -11.24
CA GLU A 155 -5.18 -16.76 -11.98
C GLU A 155 -4.93 -15.71 -13.07
N ARG A 156 -6.00 -15.27 -13.75
CA ARG A 156 -5.93 -14.21 -14.77
C ARG A 156 -5.30 -12.91 -14.24
N ILE A 157 -5.46 -12.64 -12.94
CA ILE A 157 -4.92 -11.45 -12.29
C ILE A 157 -3.40 -11.60 -12.14
N ILE A 158 -2.90 -12.80 -11.82
CA ILE A 158 -1.47 -13.11 -11.75
C ILE A 158 -0.83 -12.90 -13.13
N THR A 159 -1.44 -13.47 -14.18
CA THR A 159 -0.94 -13.30 -15.56
C THR A 159 -0.91 -11.83 -15.97
N HIS A 160 -1.94 -11.06 -15.62
CA HIS A 160 -1.98 -9.62 -15.88
C HIS A 160 -0.86 -8.88 -15.16
N VAL A 161 -0.62 -9.16 -13.88
CA VAL A 161 0.45 -8.53 -13.09
C VAL A 161 1.84 -8.83 -13.69
N ILE A 162 2.08 -10.08 -14.09
CA ILE A 162 3.34 -10.49 -14.73
C ILE A 162 3.57 -9.71 -16.02
N ALA A 163 2.55 -9.66 -16.88
CA ALA A 163 2.63 -8.99 -18.18
C ALA A 163 2.78 -7.46 -18.05
N ASP A 164 2.00 -6.83 -17.16
CA ASP A 164 1.98 -5.37 -17.00
C ASP A 164 3.27 -4.83 -16.36
N LEU A 165 3.79 -5.52 -15.35
CA LEU A 165 5.03 -5.10 -14.66
C LEU A 165 6.29 -5.66 -15.33
N GLY A 166 6.15 -6.63 -16.23
CA GLY A 166 7.23 -7.30 -16.95
C GLY A 166 8.14 -8.11 -16.02
N PHE A 167 7.53 -8.98 -15.22
CA PHE A 167 8.24 -9.96 -14.39
C PHE A 167 8.80 -11.10 -15.26
N PRO A 168 10.00 -11.62 -14.95
CA PRO A 168 10.58 -12.77 -15.68
C PRO A 168 9.91 -14.11 -15.35
N GLU A 169 9.17 -14.20 -14.24
CA GLU A 169 8.56 -15.43 -13.76
C GLU A 169 7.52 -15.99 -14.75
N THR A 170 7.64 -17.28 -15.09
CA THR A 170 6.59 -18.03 -15.78
C THR A 170 5.62 -18.61 -14.74
N PRO A 171 4.29 -18.45 -14.89
CA PRO A 171 3.33 -19.01 -13.95
C PRO A 171 3.51 -20.52 -13.77
N THR A 172 3.65 -20.96 -12.53
CA THR A 172 3.62 -22.38 -12.14
C THR A 172 2.40 -22.60 -11.23
N ASP A 173 2.61 -22.99 -9.98
CA ASP A 173 1.59 -22.94 -8.95
C ASP A 173 1.26 -21.46 -8.62
N PRO A 174 -0.03 -21.08 -8.54
CA PRO A 174 -0.43 -19.69 -8.28
C PRO A 174 0.12 -19.11 -6.97
N ILE A 175 0.15 -19.92 -5.90
CA ILE A 175 0.64 -19.50 -4.59
C ILE A 175 2.16 -19.27 -4.65
N GLU A 176 2.92 -20.20 -5.21
CA GLU A 176 4.37 -20.05 -5.39
C GLU A 176 4.70 -18.85 -6.29
N THR A 177 3.96 -18.69 -7.39
CA THR A 177 4.13 -17.59 -8.34
C THR A 177 3.95 -16.24 -7.64
N VAL A 178 2.82 -16.01 -6.94
CA VAL A 178 2.57 -14.75 -6.22
C VAL A 178 3.65 -14.47 -5.16
N ASN A 179 4.12 -15.51 -4.47
CA ASN A 179 5.21 -15.37 -3.50
C ASN A 179 6.53 -14.94 -4.15
N ALA A 180 6.87 -15.51 -5.31
CA ALA A 180 8.04 -15.11 -6.08
C ALA A 180 7.92 -13.65 -6.53
N LEU A 181 6.80 -13.27 -7.15
CA LEU A 181 6.54 -11.89 -7.60
C LEU A 181 6.68 -10.88 -6.47
N ARG A 182 6.04 -11.14 -5.32
CA ARG A 182 6.16 -10.27 -4.14
C ARG A 182 7.60 -10.16 -3.66
N THR A 183 8.32 -11.28 -3.59
CA THR A 183 9.69 -11.32 -3.06
C THR A 183 10.64 -10.55 -3.98
N THR A 184 10.59 -10.83 -5.28
CA THR A 184 11.35 -10.12 -6.30
C THR A 184 11.02 -8.62 -6.26
N ASN A 185 9.74 -8.26 -6.20
CA ASN A 185 9.30 -6.87 -6.08
C ASN A 185 9.89 -6.17 -4.86
N HIS A 186 9.76 -6.76 -3.67
CA HIS A 186 10.23 -6.17 -2.42
C HIS A 186 11.74 -5.92 -2.44
N ILE A 187 12.54 -6.86 -2.95
CA ILE A 187 14.00 -6.72 -3.06
C ILE A 187 14.35 -5.53 -3.96
N TRP A 188 13.73 -5.43 -5.13
CA TRP A 188 14.08 -4.40 -6.11
C TRP A 188 13.51 -3.03 -5.78
N ASN A 189 12.32 -2.98 -5.18
CA ASN A 189 11.75 -1.77 -4.62
C ASN A 189 12.69 -1.18 -3.56
N ARG A 190 13.15 -2.01 -2.62
CA ARG A 190 14.08 -1.56 -1.58
C ARG A 190 15.40 -1.06 -2.16
N LYS A 191 16.00 -1.79 -3.10
CA LYS A 191 17.24 -1.36 -3.78
C LYS A 191 17.06 0.00 -4.46
N LEU A 192 15.92 0.24 -5.10
CA LEU A 192 15.62 1.52 -5.72
C LEU A 192 15.47 2.63 -4.68
N SER A 193 14.74 2.38 -3.59
CA SER A 193 14.57 3.36 -2.50
C SER A 193 15.90 3.71 -1.85
N ASP A 194 16.74 2.71 -1.55
CA ASP A 194 18.07 2.92 -0.96
C ASP A 194 18.96 3.75 -1.91
N LEU A 195 18.90 3.45 -3.22
CA LEU A 195 19.58 4.23 -4.26
C LEU A 195 19.10 5.68 -4.27
N GLU A 196 17.79 5.92 -4.33
CA GLU A 196 17.20 7.27 -4.35
C GLU A 196 17.58 8.08 -3.10
N VAL A 197 17.54 7.47 -1.91
CA VAL A 197 17.95 8.13 -0.66
C VAL A 197 19.44 8.47 -0.68
N SER A 198 20.29 7.54 -1.12
CA SER A 198 21.74 7.77 -1.19
C SER A 198 22.11 8.92 -2.12
N LEU A 199 21.29 9.15 -3.15
CA LEU A 199 21.52 10.16 -4.18
C LEU A 199 20.71 11.45 -3.97
N ALA A 200 19.83 11.51 -2.96
CA ALA A 200 18.88 12.61 -2.77
C ALA A 200 19.53 14.01 -2.67
N HIS A 201 20.78 14.07 -2.21
CA HIS A 201 21.54 15.33 -2.06
C HIS A 201 22.69 15.46 -3.07
N SER A 202 22.89 14.47 -3.95
CA SER A 202 23.94 14.54 -4.96
C SER A 202 23.55 15.54 -6.05
N LYS A 203 24.51 16.36 -6.47
CA LYS A 203 24.40 17.28 -7.61
C LYS A 203 25.18 16.78 -8.84
N ASP A 204 25.79 15.61 -8.72
CA ASP A 204 26.59 15.01 -9.78
C ASP A 204 25.68 14.11 -10.62
N ASP A 205 25.22 14.65 -11.75
CA ASP A 205 24.36 13.91 -12.67
C ASP A 205 25.06 12.71 -13.30
N GLU A 206 26.39 12.74 -13.50
CA GLU A 206 27.13 11.58 -14.01
C GLU A 206 27.10 10.43 -13.01
N GLN A 207 27.32 10.73 -11.73
CA GLN A 207 27.21 9.74 -10.66
C GLN A 207 25.80 9.14 -10.58
N ILE A 208 24.76 9.98 -10.63
CA ILE A 208 23.36 9.52 -10.56
C ILE A 208 23.01 8.65 -11.77
N ILE A 209 23.39 9.09 -12.98
CA ILE A 209 23.16 8.34 -14.22
C ILE A 209 23.84 6.98 -14.15
N SER A 210 25.12 6.94 -13.77
CA SER A 210 25.90 5.69 -13.66
C SER A 210 25.24 4.70 -12.69
N ALA A 211 24.78 5.19 -11.53
CA ALA A 211 24.12 4.34 -10.54
C ALA A 211 22.75 3.82 -11.01
N LEU A 212 21.96 4.65 -11.70
CA LEU A 212 20.69 4.23 -12.32
C LEU A 212 20.91 3.24 -13.48
N GLU A 213 21.95 3.43 -14.29
CA GLU A 213 22.32 2.50 -15.36
C GLU A 213 22.71 1.14 -14.78
N ASN A 214 23.50 1.12 -13.70
CA ASN A 214 23.84 -0.09 -12.97
C ASN A 214 22.60 -0.79 -12.41
N PHE A 215 21.70 -0.06 -11.74
CA PHE A 215 20.44 -0.62 -11.25
C PHE A 215 19.60 -1.24 -12.38
N ARG A 216 19.44 -0.50 -13.48
CA ARG A 216 18.66 -0.93 -14.65
C ARG A 216 19.21 -2.21 -15.28
N GLN A 217 20.54 -2.35 -15.36
CA GLN A 217 21.18 -3.52 -15.96
C GLN A 217 20.89 -4.81 -15.18
N HIS A 218 20.77 -4.72 -13.86
CA HIS A 218 20.60 -5.89 -12.99
C HIS A 218 19.14 -6.16 -12.59
N CYS A 219 18.26 -5.16 -12.69
CA CYS A 219 16.86 -5.31 -12.30
C CYS A 219 16.10 -6.17 -13.34
N PRO A 220 15.49 -7.30 -12.94
CA PRO A 220 14.78 -8.18 -13.87
C PRO A 220 13.39 -7.64 -14.25
N ILE A 221 12.79 -6.79 -13.42
CA ILE A 221 11.43 -6.29 -13.61
C ILE A 221 11.45 -5.13 -14.61
N GLU A 222 10.73 -5.28 -15.72
CA GLU A 222 10.70 -4.29 -16.80
C GLU A 222 10.21 -2.91 -16.33
N TRP A 223 9.21 -2.86 -15.46
CA TRP A 223 8.69 -1.59 -14.91
C TRP A 223 9.80 -0.76 -14.25
N TYR A 224 10.61 -1.38 -13.38
CA TYR A 224 11.73 -0.69 -12.70
C TYR A 224 12.82 -0.28 -13.67
N ARG A 225 13.09 -1.08 -14.71
CA ARG A 225 14.06 -0.71 -15.75
C ARG A 225 13.60 0.52 -16.54
N LYS A 226 12.32 0.57 -16.93
CA LYS A 226 11.71 1.73 -17.61
C LYS A 226 11.71 2.97 -16.72
N TYR A 227 11.42 2.81 -15.42
CA TYR A 227 11.49 3.89 -14.45
C TYR A 227 12.91 4.50 -14.39
N ALA A 228 13.93 3.66 -14.21
CA ALA A 228 15.32 4.11 -14.17
C ALA A 228 15.76 4.77 -15.48
N GLU A 229 15.36 4.20 -16.63
CA GLU A 229 15.65 4.79 -17.94
C GLU A 229 15.03 6.18 -18.12
N LYS A 230 13.78 6.38 -17.71
CA LYS A 230 13.14 7.70 -17.74
C LYS A 230 13.89 8.70 -16.84
N ALA A 231 14.30 8.28 -15.65
CA ALA A 231 15.05 9.11 -14.72
C ALA A 231 16.45 9.52 -15.27
N ILE A 232 17.09 8.63 -16.05
CA ILE A 232 18.33 8.92 -16.77
C ILE A 232 18.10 9.92 -17.91
N GLN A 233 17.07 9.71 -18.73
CA GLN A 233 16.75 10.59 -19.87
C GLN A 233 16.48 12.02 -19.44
N ILE A 234 15.75 12.22 -18.34
CA ILE A 234 15.48 13.56 -17.77
C ILE A 234 16.78 14.28 -17.41
N ARG A 235 17.76 13.57 -16.86
CA ARG A 235 19.05 14.17 -16.47
C ARG A 235 19.99 14.43 -17.63
N LYS A 236 19.97 13.58 -18.67
CA LYS A 236 20.75 13.79 -19.90
C LYS A 236 20.21 14.95 -20.76
N GLY A 237 18.94 15.31 -20.59
CA GLY A 237 18.27 16.35 -21.37
C GLY A 237 18.19 17.73 -20.70
N ASN A 238 18.66 17.84 -19.45
CA ASN A 238 18.82 19.10 -18.70
C ASN A 238 20.30 19.54 -18.75
#